data_AF-A0A1J3JMA9-F1
#
_entry.id   AF-A0A1J3JMA9-F1
#
_cell.length_a   1.000
_cell.length_b   1.000
_cell.length_c   1.000
_cell.angle_alpha   90.00
_cell.angle_beta   90.00
_cell.angle_gamma   90.00
#
_symmetry.space_group_name_H-M   'P 1'
#
loop_
_entity.id
_entity.type
_entity.pdbx_description
1 polymer ?
#
loop_
_entity_poly.entity_id
_entity_poly.type
_entity_poly.pdbx_seq_one_letter_code
_entity_poly.pdbx_strand_id
1 'polypeptide(L)'
;ESNPLFEAWFCTDQLVRSWLFGTLSEEVLGVVHNLPTSREIWMSLAEHFNQSSLARQFALKRQLQFLTKKGKTLAAYCRELKTICDAL
;
A
#
# COMPACT_ATOMS: atom_id res chain seq x y z
N GLU A 1 7.46 38.53 -8.02
CA GLU A 1 7.62 38.00 -9.39
C GLU A 1 7.05 36.61 -9.49
N SER A 2 6.53 36.22 -10.66
CA SER A 2 6.05 34.86 -10.91
C SER A 2 7.24 33.93 -11.18
N ASN A 3 7.22 32.70 -10.67
CA ASN A 3 8.29 31.73 -10.93
C ASN A 3 8.23 31.30 -12.42
N PRO A 4 9.26 31.58 -13.24
CA PRO A 4 9.24 31.24 -14.66
C PRO A 4 9.21 29.73 -14.92
N LEU A 5 9.56 28.90 -13.94
CA LEU A 5 9.53 27.44 -14.05
C LEU A 5 8.17 26.81 -13.69
N PHE A 6 7.22 27.61 -13.19
CA PHE A 6 5.95 27.09 -12.69
C PHE A 6 5.14 26.38 -13.79
N GLU A 7 5.03 26.96 -14.98
CA GLU A 7 4.27 26.35 -16.09
C GLU A 7 4.87 25.02 -16.54
N ALA A 8 6.19 24.96 -16.71
CA ALA A 8 6.88 23.73 -17.08
C ALA A 8 6.69 22.64 -16.01
N TRP A 9 6.76 23.01 -14.73
CA TRP A 9 6.47 22.10 -13.63
C TRP A 9 5.02 21.63 -13.65
N PHE A 10 4.06 22.54 -13.87
CA PHE A 10 2.63 22.23 -13.88
C PHE A 10 2.27 21.25 -15.00
N CYS A 11 2.79 21.46 -16.23
CA CYS A 11 2.61 20.50 -17.32
C CYS A 11 3.15 19.11 -16.97
N THR A 12 4.32 19.06 -16.33
CA THR A 12 4.93 17.80 -15.89
C THR A 12 4.08 17.13 -14.81
N ASP A 13 3.60 17.90 -13.83
CA ASP A 13 2.74 17.41 -12.77
C ASP A 13 1.45 16.81 -13.34
N GLN A 14 0.77 17.49 -14.28
CA GLN A 14 -0.43 16.96 -14.93
C GLN A 14 -0.19 15.68 -15.74
N LEU A 15 0.97 15.55 -16.38
CA LEU A 15 1.35 14.33 -17.09
C LEU A 15 1.51 13.16 -16.12
N VAL A 16 2.25 13.36 -15.03
CA VAL A 16 2.44 12.33 -14.00
C VAL A 16 1.11 11.97 -13.33
N ARG A 17 0.23 12.95 -13.06
CA ARG A 17 -1.13 12.70 -12.57
C ARG A 17 -1.92 11.78 -13.48
N SER A 18 -1.86 12.03 -14.79
CA SER A 18 -2.57 11.21 -15.80
C SER A 18 -2.05 9.77 -15.83
N TRP A 19 -0.72 9.58 -15.72
CA TRP A 19 -0.13 8.24 -15.64
C TRP A 19 -0.52 7.51 -14.36
N LEU A 20 -0.49 8.21 -13.21
CA LEU A 20 -0.94 7.63 -11.95
C LEU A 20 -2.39 7.19 -12.07
N PHE A 21 -3.30 8.07 -12.49
CA PHE A 21 -4.71 7.72 -12.64
C PHE A 21 -4.96 6.57 -13.62
N GLY A 22 -4.19 6.48 -14.71
CA GLY A 22 -4.29 5.38 -15.68
C GLY A 22 -3.89 4.00 -15.15
N THR A 23 -3.20 3.93 -14.00
CA THR A 23 -2.76 2.67 -13.37
C THR A 23 -3.60 2.25 -12.17
N LEU A 24 -4.48 3.13 -11.68
CA LEU A 24 -5.29 2.89 -10.49
C LEU A 24 -6.64 2.26 -10.84
N SER A 25 -7.12 1.36 -10.00
CA SER A 25 -8.51 0.89 -10.05
C SER A 25 -9.48 2.00 -9.66
N GLU A 26 -10.74 1.90 -10.11
CA GLU A 26 -11.81 2.86 -9.80
C GLU A 26 -11.99 3.12 -8.30
N GLU A 27 -11.90 2.07 -7.47
CA GLU A 27 -11.96 2.19 -6.00
C GLU A 27 -10.88 3.13 -5.46
N VAL A 28 -9.65 2.97 -5.92
CA VAL A 28 -8.50 3.76 -5.45
C VAL A 28 -8.55 5.17 -6.02
N LEU A 29 -9.01 5.34 -7.27
CA LEU A 29 -9.27 6.65 -7.87
C LEU A 29 -10.26 7.47 -7.04
N GLY A 30 -11.32 6.84 -6.52
CA GLY A 30 -12.29 7.47 -5.63
C GLY A 30 -11.64 8.14 -4.40
N VAL A 31 -10.51 7.61 -3.91
CA VAL A 31 -9.79 8.15 -2.76
C VAL A 31 -8.93 9.37 -3.14
N VAL A 32 -8.31 9.36 -4.33
CA VAL A 32 -7.25 10.33 -4.68
C VAL A 32 -7.64 11.38 -5.73
N HIS A 33 -8.80 11.26 -6.38
CA HIS A 33 -9.19 12.13 -7.50
C HIS A 33 -9.23 13.63 -7.18
N ASN A 34 -9.52 14.02 -5.93
CA ASN A 34 -9.60 15.41 -5.50
C ASN A 34 -8.25 16.04 -5.13
N LEU A 35 -7.16 15.25 -5.10
CA LEU A 35 -5.85 15.78 -4.74
C LEU A 35 -5.28 16.60 -5.90
N PRO A 36 -4.73 17.81 -5.68
CA PRO A 36 -4.35 18.77 -6.73
C PRO A 36 -3.00 18.49 -7.42
N THR A 37 -2.07 17.79 -6.77
CA THR A 37 -0.72 17.53 -7.33
C THR A 37 -0.40 16.04 -7.45
N SER A 38 0.46 15.66 -8.41
CA SER A 38 0.95 14.27 -8.53
C SER A 38 1.63 13.78 -7.25
N ARG A 39 2.34 14.69 -6.57
CA ARG A 39 3.00 14.44 -5.28
C ARG A 39 1.99 14.06 -4.20
N GLU A 40 0.89 14.80 -4.07
CA GLU A 40 -0.13 14.50 -3.06
C GLU A 40 -0.80 13.16 -3.31
N ILE A 41 -1.11 12.85 -4.57
CA ILE A 41 -1.62 11.53 -4.95
C ILE A 41 -0.64 10.44 -4.52
N TRP A 42 0.63 10.57 -4.91
CA TRP A 42 1.66 9.59 -4.58
C TRP A 42 1.82 9.39 -3.07
N MET A 43 1.84 10.48 -2.30
CA MET A 43 1.97 10.42 -0.84
C MET A 43 0.77 9.75 -0.19
N SER A 44 -0.46 10.06 -0.65
CA SER A 44 -1.67 9.43 -0.14
C SER A 44 -1.70 7.93 -0.43
N LEU A 45 -1.32 7.52 -1.64
CA LEU A 45 -1.18 6.10 -2.00
C LEU A 45 -0.13 5.41 -1.12
N ALA A 46 1.05 6.01 -0.99
CA ALA A 46 2.12 5.47 -0.17
C ALA A 46 1.67 5.31 1.28
N GLU A 47 1.02 6.31 1.87
CA GLU A 47 0.51 6.23 3.24
C GLU A 47 -0.52 5.10 3.38
N HIS A 48 -1.53 5.05 2.51
CA HIS A 48 -2.61 4.07 2.60
C HIS A 48 -2.10 2.62 2.45
N PHE A 49 -1.28 2.37 1.42
CA PHE A 49 -0.78 1.04 1.13
C PHE A 49 0.38 0.62 2.04
N ASN A 50 1.19 1.56 2.55
CA ASN A 50 2.22 1.23 3.55
C ASN A 50 1.63 1.02 4.95
N GLN A 51 0.59 1.74 5.36
CA GLN A 51 -0.08 1.46 6.63
C GLN A 51 -0.74 0.07 6.61
N SER A 52 -1.39 -0.27 5.49
CA SER A 52 -1.94 -1.62 5.28
C SER A 52 -0.85 -2.70 5.35
N SER A 53 0.32 -2.47 4.72
CA SER A 53 1.42 -3.42 4.76
C SER A 53 2.02 -3.60 6.16
N LEU A 54 2.17 -2.51 6.93
CA LEU A 54 2.63 -2.56 8.32
C LEU A 54 1.62 -3.27 9.23
N ALA A 55 0.34 -2.91 9.16
CA ALA A 55 -0.72 -3.56 9.94
C ALA A 55 -0.80 -5.06 9.64
N ARG A 56 -0.70 -5.43 8.36
CA ARG A 56 -0.61 -6.83 7.92
C ARG A 56 0.62 -7.52 8.49
N GLN A 57 1.80 -6.90 8.42
CA GLN A 57 3.03 -7.45 8.98
C GLN A 57 2.90 -7.69 10.50
N PHE A 58 2.34 -6.74 11.24
CA PHE A 58 2.08 -6.89 12.68
C PHE A 58 1.09 -8.02 12.97
N ALA A 59 0.01 -8.12 12.18
CA ALA A 59 -0.98 -9.19 12.33
C ALA A 59 -0.35 -10.58 12.11
N LEU A 60 0.48 -10.73 11.07
CA LEU A 60 1.17 -11.99 10.78
C LEU A 60 2.19 -12.36 11.86
N LYS A 61 3.00 -11.39 12.33
CA LYS A 61 3.92 -11.61 13.46
C LYS A 61 3.17 -12.02 14.72
N ARG A 62 2.04 -11.39 15.00
CA ARG A 62 1.17 -11.73 16.13
C ARG A 62 0.59 -13.15 15.99
N GLN A 63 0.09 -13.52 14.81
CA GLN A 63 -0.38 -14.88 14.55
C GLN A 63 0.71 -15.92 14.81
N LEU A 64 1.93 -15.65 14.37
CA LEU A 64 3.07 -16.54 14.62
C LEU A 64 3.39 -16.65 16.13
N GLN A 65 3.41 -15.53 16.85
CA GLN A 65 3.66 -15.50 18.31
C GLN A 65 2.63 -16.31 19.10
N PHE A 66 1.35 -16.26 18.70
CA PHE A 66 0.27 -16.98 19.37
C PHE A 66 -0.01 -18.37 18.77
N LEU A 67 0.74 -18.79 17.74
CA LEU A 67 0.56 -20.10 17.13
C LEU A 67 0.99 -21.20 18.10
N THR A 68 0.04 -22.02 18.53
CA THR A 68 0.30 -23.15 19.44
C THR A 68 -0.16 -24.46 18.85
N LYS A 69 0.54 -25.56 19.17
CA LYS A 69 0.20 -26.90 18.70
C LYS A 69 -1.14 -27.41 19.26
N LYS A 70 -1.67 -26.85 20.36
CA LYS A 70 -2.85 -27.31 21.15
C LYS A 70 -3.86 -28.18 20.35
N GLY A 71 -3.72 -29.50 20.47
CA GLY A 71 -4.64 -30.49 19.85
C GLY A 71 -4.48 -30.72 18.34
N LYS A 72 -3.68 -29.91 17.64
CA LYS A 72 -3.36 -30.08 16.21
C LYS A 72 -2.38 -31.23 16.00
N THR A 73 -2.56 -31.97 14.92
CA THR A 73 -1.53 -32.89 14.43
C THR A 73 -0.27 -32.09 14.06
N LEU A 74 0.90 -32.74 14.11
CA LEU A 74 2.16 -32.09 13.74
C LEU A 74 2.10 -31.53 12.31
N ALA A 75 1.55 -32.30 11.37
CA ALA A 75 1.40 -31.89 9.98
C ALA A 75 0.46 -30.67 9.81
N ALA A 76 -0.62 -30.57 10.59
CA ALA A 76 -1.49 -29.41 10.55
C ALA A 76 -0.78 -28.16 11.09
N TYR A 77 -0.10 -28.28 12.23
CA TYR A 77 0.68 -27.19 12.83
C TYR A 77 1.80 -26.70 11.88
N CYS A 78 2.59 -27.61 11.30
CA CYS A 78 3.67 -27.24 10.39
C CYS A 78 3.17 -26.56 9.12
N ARG A 79 2.02 -26.98 8.57
CA ARG A 79 1.40 -26.31 7.41
C ARG A 79 1.01 -24.88 7.74
N GLU A 80 0.35 -24.68 8.89
CA GLU A 80 -0.12 -23.35 9.30
C GLU A 80 1.05 -22.41 9.62
N LEU A 81 2.10 -22.91 10.28
CA LEU A 81 3.36 -22.20 10.48
C LEU A 81 3.97 -21.79 9.15
N LYS A 82 4.06 -22.72 8.19
CA LYS A 82 4.59 -22.45 6.85
C LYS A 82 3.78 -21.37 6.13
N THR A 83 2.45 -21.44 6.18
CA THR A 83 1.59 -20.42 5.56
C THR A 83 1.86 -19.02 6.13
N ILE A 84 2.01 -18.89 7.44
CA ILE A 84 2.29 -17.58 8.07
C ILE A 84 3.69 -17.08 7.67
N CYS A 85 4.68 -17.97 7.63
CA CYS A 85 6.04 -17.63 7.20
C CYS A 85 6.13 -17.27 5.72
N ASP A 86 5.39 -17.95 4.84
CA ASP A 86 5.36 -17.67 3.40
C ASP A 86 4.62 -16.35 3.09
N ALA A 87 3.77 -15.87 4.01
CA ALA A 87 2.99 -14.63 3.87
C ALA A 87 3.65 -13.39 4.51
N LEU A 88 4.74 -13.57 5.27
CA LEU A 88 5.57 -12.53 5.91
C LEU A 88 6.63 -11.99 4.96
#